data_AF-A0A524CBU1-F1
#
_entry.id   AF-A0A524CBU1-F1
#
_cell.length_a   1.000
_cell.length_b   1.000
_cell.length_c   1.000
_cell.angle_alpha   90.00
_cell.angle_beta   90.00
_cell.angle_gamma   90.00
#
_symmetry.space_group_name_H-M   'P 1'
#
loop_
_entity.id
_entity.type
_entity.pdbx_description
1 polymer ?
#
loop_
_entity_poly.entity_id
_entity_poly.type
_entity_poly.pdbx_seq_one_letter_code
_entity_poly.pdbx_strand_id
1 'polypeptide(L)'
;MPGSSIAEFNTIITMLGMLCATVQFITGFYAFFYKKKKYLIKGNDMIFRAHRGFGGLATAFYLLGLFAGLSGFLGSLIFLGNETFPPLEPTSPSYLIHVIGSFPTMVIILFKTYLSYFHKKTLYRRMKYLGPATFISWGYTWVTAAISYYLRTQPLPTHPKPHAAPLYLLPYEWAWLQILMPFILGFIIGYLIVRKADKIEKKKAAEKSKK
;
A
#
# COMPACT_ATOMS: atom_id res chain seq x y z
N MET A 1 -25.69 -13.51 -6.16
CA MET A 1 -24.21 -13.53 -6.05
C MET A 1 -23.88 -13.56 -4.58
N PRO A 2 -23.01 -14.46 -4.09
CA PRO A 2 -22.67 -14.50 -2.68
C PRO A 2 -22.00 -13.17 -2.30
N GLY A 3 -22.43 -12.57 -1.19
CA GLY A 3 -22.07 -11.22 -0.75
C GLY A 3 -20.60 -11.04 -0.29
N SER A 4 -19.68 -11.90 -0.73
CA SER A 4 -18.26 -11.87 -0.34
C SER A 4 -17.37 -11.05 -1.29
N SER A 5 -17.84 -10.64 -2.46
CA SER A 5 -16.98 -10.11 -3.53
C SER A 5 -16.33 -8.75 -3.23
N ILE A 6 -17.00 -7.83 -2.53
CA ILE A 6 -16.48 -6.45 -2.33
C ILE A 6 -15.41 -6.40 -1.25
N ALA A 7 -15.64 -7.04 -0.10
CA ALA A 7 -14.67 -7.11 0.99
C ALA A 7 -13.42 -7.89 0.58
N GLU A 8 -13.59 -8.99 -0.17
CA GLU A 8 -12.50 -9.76 -0.76
C GLU A 8 -11.69 -8.90 -1.74
N PHE A 9 -12.35 -8.23 -2.68
CA PHE A 9 -11.70 -7.35 -3.64
C PHE A 9 -10.88 -6.27 -2.94
N ASN A 10 -11.47 -5.57 -1.96
CA ASN A 10 -10.78 -4.51 -1.20
C ASN A 10 -9.58 -5.03 -0.41
N THR A 11 -9.69 -6.23 0.18
CA THR A 11 -8.58 -6.86 0.88
C THR A 11 -7.43 -7.18 -0.08
N ILE A 12 -7.74 -7.78 -1.23
CA ILE A 12 -6.75 -8.18 -2.24
C ILE A 12 -6.04 -6.96 -2.81
N ILE A 13 -6.77 -5.94 -3.28
CA ILE A 13 -6.14 -4.75 -3.87
C ILE A 13 -5.30 -3.98 -2.85
N THR A 14 -5.72 -3.91 -1.58
CA THR A 14 -4.96 -3.20 -0.54
C THR A 14 -3.68 -3.96 -0.19
N MET A 15 -3.74 -5.29 -0.10
CA MET A 15 -2.57 -6.14 0.12
C MET A 15 -1.57 -6.02 -1.04
N LEU A 16 -2.05 -6.15 -2.28
CA LEU A 16 -1.21 -6.02 -3.48
C LEU A 16 -0.62 -4.61 -3.62
N GLY A 17 -1.40 -3.58 -3.29
CA GLY A 17 -0.95 -2.19 -3.23
C GLY A 17 0.19 -2.00 -2.23
N MET A 18 0.07 -2.55 -1.03
CA MET A 18 1.12 -2.52 0.00
C MET A 18 2.38 -3.29 -0.42
N LEU A 19 2.23 -4.46 -1.05
CA LEU A 19 3.36 -5.22 -1.60
C LEU A 19 4.11 -4.36 -2.62
N CYS A 20 3.39 -3.77 -3.56
CA CYS A 20 3.97 -2.90 -4.59
C CYS A 20 4.64 -1.65 -3.98
N ALA A 21 4.00 -1.03 -2.99
CA ALA A 21 4.57 0.10 -2.26
C ALA A 21 5.87 -0.27 -1.53
N THR A 22 5.96 -1.49 -0.99
CA THR A 22 7.17 -2.02 -0.34
C THR A 22 8.32 -2.17 -1.33
N VAL A 23 8.06 -2.76 -2.51
CA VAL A 23 9.09 -2.86 -3.56
C VAL A 23 9.53 -1.49 -4.06
N GLN A 24 8.59 -0.56 -4.25
CA GLN A 24 8.90 0.83 -4.62
C GLN A 24 9.75 1.51 -3.55
N PHE A 25 9.43 1.31 -2.27
CA PHE A 25 10.16 1.87 -1.15
C PHE A 25 11.60 1.37 -1.14
N ILE A 26 11.83 0.06 -1.25
CA ILE A 26 13.18 -0.53 -1.19
C ILE A 26 14.05 -0.06 -2.34
N THR A 27 13.52 -0.07 -3.56
CA THR A 27 14.25 0.42 -4.74
C THR A 27 14.57 1.92 -4.62
N GLY A 28 13.64 2.72 -4.10
CA GLY A 28 13.86 4.14 -3.83
C GLY A 28 14.87 4.38 -2.71
N PHE A 29 14.74 3.64 -1.61
CA PHE A 29 15.62 3.72 -0.44
C PHE A 29 17.06 3.39 -0.81
N TYR A 30 17.24 2.30 -1.57
CA TYR A 30 18.54 1.90 -2.10
C TYR A 30 19.19 3.02 -2.93
N ALA A 31 18.45 3.64 -3.85
CA ALA A 31 19.01 4.68 -4.71
C ALA A 31 19.31 5.99 -3.96
N PHE A 32 18.37 6.47 -3.13
CA PHE A 32 18.45 7.80 -2.51
C PHE A 32 19.21 7.83 -1.18
N PHE A 33 19.11 6.79 -0.36
CA PHE A 33 19.64 6.79 1.00
C PHE A 33 20.88 5.90 1.13
N TYR A 34 20.85 4.69 0.54
CA TYR A 34 22.01 3.78 0.61
C TYR A 34 23.13 4.19 -0.36
N LYS A 35 22.85 4.24 -1.66
CA LYS A 35 23.84 4.66 -2.67
C LYS A 35 24.03 6.18 -2.74
N LYS A 36 23.08 6.96 -2.21
CA LYS A 36 23.05 8.44 -2.27
C LYS A 36 23.17 8.99 -3.71
N LYS A 37 22.73 8.21 -4.70
CA LYS A 37 22.84 8.53 -6.13
C LYS A 37 21.43 8.66 -6.72
N LYS A 38 20.90 9.88 -6.72
CA LYS A 38 19.56 10.19 -7.25
C LYS A 38 19.36 9.70 -8.69
N TYR A 39 20.42 9.70 -9.49
CA TYR A 39 20.39 9.28 -10.88
C TYR A 39 20.22 7.77 -11.05
N LEU A 40 20.43 6.93 -10.02
CA LEU A 40 20.29 5.47 -10.15
C LEU A 40 18.88 5.03 -10.53
N ILE A 41 17.87 5.78 -10.08
CA ILE A 41 16.49 5.52 -10.49
C ILE A 41 16.30 5.75 -11.99
N LYS A 42 17.18 6.48 -12.68
CA LYS A 42 17.11 6.69 -14.13
C LYS A 42 18.20 5.98 -14.92
N GLY A 43 19.37 5.76 -14.33
CA GLY A 43 20.56 5.24 -14.99
C GLY A 43 20.75 3.73 -14.86
N ASN A 44 20.01 3.07 -13.97
CA ASN A 44 19.97 1.62 -13.88
C ASN A 44 18.58 1.13 -14.32
N ASP A 45 18.50 0.51 -15.49
CA ASP A 45 17.23 0.05 -16.08
C ASP A 45 16.43 -0.87 -15.15
N MET A 46 17.11 -1.71 -14.38
CA MET A 46 16.46 -2.64 -13.47
C MET A 46 15.79 -1.90 -12.30
N ILE A 47 16.52 -0.97 -11.67
CA ILE A 47 15.96 -0.13 -10.60
C ILE A 47 14.86 0.78 -11.16
N PHE A 48 15.06 1.38 -12.33
CA PHE A 48 14.07 2.26 -12.96
C PHE A 48 12.76 1.53 -13.24
N ARG A 49 12.82 0.39 -13.93
CA ARG A 49 11.64 -0.40 -14.30
C ARG A 49 10.91 -0.90 -13.07
N ALA A 50 11.63 -1.43 -12.08
CA ALA A 50 11.02 -1.88 -10.83
C ALA A 50 10.36 -0.73 -10.07
N HIS A 51 11.10 0.36 -9.81
CA HIS A 51 10.60 1.50 -9.05
C HIS A 51 9.37 2.14 -9.69
N ARG A 52 9.37 2.26 -11.03
CA ARG A 52 8.26 2.84 -11.78
C ARG A 52 7.09 1.87 -11.94
N GLY A 53 7.35 0.60 -12.24
CA GLY A 53 6.31 -0.42 -12.44
C GLY A 53 5.53 -0.69 -11.16
N PHE A 54 6.23 -1.07 -10.08
CA PHE A 54 5.60 -1.29 -8.79
C PHE A 54 5.00 0.00 -8.22
N GLY A 55 5.64 1.15 -8.45
CA GLY A 55 5.06 2.44 -8.05
C GLY A 55 3.76 2.79 -8.77
N GLY A 56 3.66 2.48 -10.07
CA GLY A 56 2.44 2.68 -10.86
C GLY A 56 1.31 1.74 -10.42
N LEU A 57 1.62 0.46 -10.20
CA LEU A 57 0.67 -0.51 -9.67
C LEU A 57 0.17 -0.14 -8.28
N ALA A 58 1.06 0.28 -7.38
CA ALA A 58 0.66 0.78 -6.07
C ALA A 58 -0.32 1.94 -6.21
N THR A 59 -0.04 2.95 -7.04
CA THR A 59 -1.01 4.04 -7.28
C THR A 59 -2.34 3.53 -7.85
N ALA A 60 -2.33 2.60 -8.81
CA ALA A 60 -3.55 2.06 -9.40
C ALA A 60 -4.41 1.34 -8.35
N PHE A 61 -3.81 0.46 -7.54
CA PHE A 61 -4.50 -0.23 -6.45
C PHE A 61 -5.02 0.75 -5.39
N TYR A 62 -4.29 1.84 -5.12
CA TYR A 62 -4.79 2.88 -4.22
C TYR A 62 -6.07 3.52 -4.75
N LEU A 63 -6.11 3.88 -6.04
CA LEU A 63 -7.27 4.54 -6.63
C LEU A 63 -8.49 3.61 -6.69
N LEU A 64 -8.28 2.31 -6.95
CA LEU A 64 -9.33 1.30 -6.87
C LEU A 64 -9.90 1.18 -5.44
N GLY A 65 -9.01 1.12 -4.44
CA GLY A 65 -9.42 1.07 -3.03
C GLY A 65 -10.08 2.36 -2.56
N LEU A 66 -9.59 3.52 -3.01
CA LEU A 66 -10.17 4.82 -2.71
C LEU A 66 -11.57 4.96 -3.27
N PHE A 67 -11.81 4.48 -4.50
CA PHE A 67 -13.15 4.47 -5.10
C PHE A 67 -14.13 3.66 -4.23
N ALA A 68 -13.77 2.42 -3.88
CA ALA A 68 -14.60 1.58 -3.03
C ALA A 68 -14.79 2.18 -1.62
N GLY A 69 -13.74 2.78 -1.05
CA GLY A 69 -13.78 3.44 0.25
C GLY A 69 -14.67 4.68 0.28
N LEU A 70 -14.65 5.51 -0.77
CA LEU A 70 -15.52 6.68 -0.90
C LEU A 70 -16.99 6.27 -1.08
N SER A 71 -17.27 5.25 -1.89
CA SER A 71 -18.63 4.70 -2.02
C SER A 71 -19.15 4.18 -0.68
N GLY A 72 -18.33 3.47 0.09
CA GLY A 72 -18.65 3.03 1.44
C GLY A 72 -18.88 4.21 2.40
N PHE A 73 -17.98 5.18 2.42
CA PHE A 73 -18.10 6.36 3.28
C PHE A 73 -19.38 7.16 3.00
N LEU A 74 -19.71 7.41 1.72
CA LEU A 74 -20.95 8.08 1.34
C LEU A 74 -22.19 7.27 1.76
N GLY A 75 -22.16 5.95 1.57
CA GLY A 75 -23.20 5.06 2.06
C GLY A 75 -23.42 5.20 3.58
N SER A 76 -22.35 5.21 4.37
CA SER A 76 -22.49 5.39 5.82
C SER A 76 -23.06 6.74 6.23
N LEU A 77 -22.73 7.81 5.50
CA LEU A 77 -23.29 9.13 5.78
C LEU A 77 -24.77 9.24 5.38
N ILE A 78 -25.14 8.69 4.22
CA ILE A 78 -26.50 8.78 3.70
C ILE A 78 -27.47 7.93 4.53
N PHE A 79 -27.03 6.77 5.01
CA PHE A 79 -27.85 5.82 5.76
C PHE A 79 -27.58 5.83 7.27
N LEU A 80 -27.03 6.93 7.80
CA LEU A 80 -26.77 7.16 9.23
C LEU A 80 -28.00 6.75 10.07
N GLY A 81 -27.90 5.63 10.80
CA GLY A 81 -28.95 5.13 11.69
C GLY A 81 -29.88 4.06 11.11
N ASN A 82 -29.70 3.62 9.86
CA ASN A 82 -30.48 2.52 9.30
C ASN A 82 -29.67 1.21 9.31
N GLU A 83 -29.85 0.42 10.37
CA GLU A 83 -29.16 -0.87 10.57
C GLU A 83 -29.53 -1.95 9.54
N THR A 84 -30.55 -1.71 8.69
CA THR A 84 -30.94 -2.66 7.63
C THR A 84 -29.99 -2.66 6.41
N PHE A 85 -29.07 -1.69 6.33
CA PHE A 85 -27.99 -1.66 5.34
C PHE A 85 -26.65 -2.05 6.01
N PRO A 86 -26.20 -3.31 5.95
CA PRO A 86 -24.91 -3.72 6.50
C PRO A 86 -23.77 -3.22 5.57
N PRO A 87 -22.50 -3.00 6.02
CA PRO A 87 -21.89 -3.21 7.33
C PRO A 87 -20.97 -2.03 7.75
N LEU A 88 -21.37 -0.79 7.52
CA LEU A 88 -20.50 0.35 7.84
C LEU A 88 -20.78 0.82 9.25
N GLU A 89 -20.44 0.01 10.26
CA GLU A 89 -20.52 0.32 11.69
C GLU A 89 -19.78 1.65 11.97
N PRO A 90 -20.44 2.82 11.89
CA PRO A 90 -19.73 4.10 11.87
C PRO A 90 -19.30 4.49 13.28
N THR A 91 -19.91 3.85 14.27
CA THR A 91 -19.66 3.97 15.70
C THR A 91 -18.55 3.03 16.19
N SER A 92 -18.06 2.10 15.36
CA SER A 92 -16.98 1.21 15.81
C SER A 92 -15.62 1.91 15.80
N PRO A 93 -14.80 1.76 16.86
CA PRO A 93 -13.47 2.38 16.91
C PRO A 93 -12.56 1.96 15.75
N SER A 94 -12.67 0.70 15.30
CA SER A 94 -11.91 0.17 14.17
C SER A 94 -12.29 0.82 12.84
N TYR A 95 -13.57 1.17 12.65
CA TYR A 95 -14.02 1.97 11.52
C TYR A 95 -13.45 3.38 11.56
N LEU A 96 -13.59 4.07 12.70
CA LEU A 96 -13.16 5.47 12.84
C LEU A 96 -11.66 5.64 12.62
N ILE A 97 -10.83 4.77 13.21
CA ILE A 97 -9.38 4.83 13.03
C ILE A 97 -9.05 4.69 11.54
N HIS A 98 -9.57 3.66 10.87
CA HIS A 98 -9.26 3.43 9.47
C HIS A 98 -9.76 4.55 8.56
N VAL A 99 -11.01 4.99 8.72
CA VAL A 99 -11.63 5.98 7.83
C VAL A 99 -11.05 7.38 8.05
N ILE A 100 -11.00 7.85 9.30
CA ILE A 100 -10.50 9.20 9.61
C ILE A 100 -9.01 9.30 9.30
N GLY A 101 -8.21 8.30 9.69
CA GLY A 101 -6.79 8.29 9.38
C GLY A 101 -6.46 8.07 7.89
N SER A 102 -7.43 7.62 7.10
CA SER A 102 -7.25 7.52 5.65
C SER A 102 -7.27 8.88 4.94
N PHE A 103 -7.84 9.95 5.53
CA PHE A 103 -7.83 11.28 4.91
C PHE A 103 -6.42 11.88 4.76
N PRO A 104 -5.57 11.94 5.81
CA PRO A 104 -4.17 12.36 5.65
C PRO A 104 -3.39 11.48 4.67
N THR A 105 -3.63 10.16 4.71
CA THR A 105 -3.02 9.19 3.80
C THR A 105 -3.39 9.49 2.35
N MET A 106 -4.66 9.79 2.08
CA MET A 106 -5.16 10.17 0.76
C MET A 106 -4.46 11.42 0.25
N VAL A 107 -4.31 12.46 1.08
CA VAL A 107 -3.58 13.67 0.69
C VAL A 107 -2.15 13.35 0.29
N ILE A 108 -1.42 12.54 1.07
CA ILE A 108 -0.03 12.18 0.76
C ILE A 108 0.06 11.41 -0.57
N ILE A 109 -0.81 10.42 -0.78
CA ILE A 109 -0.75 9.57 -1.97
C ILE A 109 -1.19 10.33 -3.23
N LEU A 110 -2.26 11.12 -3.15
CA LEU A 110 -2.72 11.96 -4.26
C LEU A 110 -1.69 13.03 -4.59
N PHE A 111 -1.09 13.67 -3.59
CA PHE A 111 -0.06 14.67 -3.82
C PHE A 111 1.20 14.08 -4.48
N LYS A 112 1.66 12.92 -4.01
CA LYS A 112 2.77 12.20 -4.65
C LYS A 112 2.43 11.77 -6.07
N THR A 113 1.20 11.32 -6.30
CA THR A 113 0.71 10.94 -7.64
C THR A 113 0.70 12.16 -8.57
N TYR A 114 0.09 13.26 -8.15
CA TYR A 114 0.05 14.52 -8.88
C TYR A 114 1.45 15.00 -9.28
N LEU A 115 2.40 15.04 -8.33
CA LEU A 115 3.78 15.44 -8.62
C LEU A 115 4.50 14.45 -9.55
N SER A 116 4.20 13.15 -9.43
CA SER A 116 4.79 12.12 -10.30
C SER A 116 4.31 12.21 -11.75
N TYR A 117 3.07 12.68 -11.98
CA TYR A 117 2.51 12.85 -13.32
C TYR A 117 2.82 14.22 -13.92
N PHE A 118 2.49 15.29 -13.20
CA PHE A 118 2.51 16.66 -13.73
C PHE A 118 3.81 17.41 -13.40
N HIS A 119 4.45 17.14 -12.25
CA HIS A 119 5.56 17.97 -11.73
C HIS A 119 6.81 17.17 -11.36
N LYS A 120 7.25 16.24 -12.24
CA LYS A 120 8.35 15.30 -11.97
C LYS A 120 9.65 15.95 -11.49
N LYS A 121 10.00 17.14 -12.02
CA LYS A 121 11.24 17.86 -11.63
C LYS A 121 11.23 18.22 -10.15
N THR A 122 10.08 18.65 -9.61
CA THR A 122 9.91 19.03 -8.20
C THR A 122 10.11 17.83 -7.29
N LEU A 123 9.52 16.68 -7.66
CA LEU A 123 9.64 15.43 -6.91
C LEU A 123 11.11 15.03 -6.67
N TYR A 124 11.92 14.99 -7.73
CA TYR A 124 13.32 14.55 -7.64
C TYR A 124 14.26 15.58 -7.00
N ARG A 125 13.93 16.89 -7.06
CA ARG A 125 14.79 17.95 -6.51
C ARG A 125 14.52 18.20 -5.02
N ARG A 126 13.26 18.30 -4.61
CA ARG A 126 12.86 18.88 -3.32
C ARG A 126 12.20 17.88 -2.35
N MET A 127 11.76 16.72 -2.83
CA MET A 127 10.80 15.88 -2.11
C MET A 127 11.33 14.45 -1.84
N LYS A 128 12.57 14.33 -1.35
CA LYS A 128 13.20 13.02 -1.10
C LYS A 128 12.47 12.16 -0.07
N TYR A 129 11.73 12.79 0.85
CA TYR A 129 10.97 12.11 1.91
C TYR A 129 9.56 11.72 1.50
N LEU A 130 9.07 12.16 0.33
CA LEU A 130 7.73 11.82 -0.13
C LEU A 130 7.59 10.32 -0.44
N GLY A 131 8.67 9.67 -0.88
CA GLY A 131 8.71 8.22 -1.05
C GLY A 131 8.48 7.46 0.26
N PRO A 132 9.31 7.66 1.30
CA PRO A 132 9.07 7.14 2.64
C PRO A 132 7.68 7.49 3.20
N ALA A 133 7.22 8.74 3.05
CA ALA A 133 5.89 9.14 3.49
C ALA A 133 4.78 8.32 2.81
N THR A 134 4.86 8.12 1.49
CA THR A 134 3.90 7.27 0.76
C THR A 134 3.94 5.82 1.24
N PHE A 135 5.11 5.28 1.56
CA PHE A 135 5.24 3.92 2.09
C PHE A 135 4.56 3.80 3.47
N ILE A 136 4.81 4.75 4.37
CA ILE A 136 4.17 4.79 5.69
C ILE A 136 2.65 4.93 5.56
N SER A 137 2.17 5.80 4.67
CA SER A 137 0.75 5.93 4.37
C SER A 137 0.13 4.62 3.90
N TRP A 138 0.79 3.92 2.96
CA TRP A 138 0.36 2.59 2.54
C TRP A 138 0.32 1.57 3.69
N GLY A 139 1.37 1.57 4.53
CA GLY A 139 1.45 0.71 5.70
C GLY A 139 0.30 0.97 6.67
N TYR A 140 -0.01 2.24 6.93
CA TYR A 140 -1.15 2.63 7.74
C TYR A 140 -2.47 2.12 7.16
N THR A 141 -2.75 2.37 5.88
CA THR A 141 -3.99 1.93 5.23
C THR A 141 -4.15 0.41 5.30
N TRP A 142 -3.09 -0.34 4.99
CA TRP A 142 -3.13 -1.80 5.01
C TRP A 142 -3.33 -2.35 6.42
N VAL A 143 -2.52 -1.93 7.39
CA VAL A 143 -2.58 -2.46 8.75
C VAL A 143 -3.92 -2.15 9.40
N THR A 144 -4.42 -0.91 9.28
CA THR A 144 -5.70 -0.53 9.85
C THR A 144 -6.88 -1.22 9.15
N ALA A 145 -6.83 -1.38 7.83
CA ALA A 145 -7.85 -2.14 7.10
C ALA A 145 -7.87 -3.60 7.54
N ALA A 146 -6.71 -4.26 7.56
CA ALA A 146 -6.60 -5.67 7.91
C ALA A 146 -7.06 -5.93 9.36
N ILE A 147 -6.63 -5.10 10.32
CA ILE A 147 -7.10 -5.20 11.71
C ILE A 147 -8.62 -5.01 11.79
N SER A 148 -9.17 -4.01 11.08
CA SER A 148 -10.62 -3.77 11.06
C SER A 148 -11.39 -4.97 10.51
N TYR A 149 -10.90 -5.61 9.43
CA TYR A 149 -11.48 -6.83 8.87
C TYR A 149 -11.45 -8.00 9.86
N TYR A 150 -10.30 -8.25 10.50
CA TYR A 150 -10.18 -9.33 11.48
C TYR A 150 -11.06 -9.12 12.71
N LEU A 151 -11.17 -7.90 13.21
CA LEU A 151 -12.02 -7.61 14.36
C LEU A 151 -13.50 -7.84 14.07
N ARG A 152 -13.95 -7.56 12.84
CA ARG A 152 -15.34 -7.72 12.39
C ARG A 152 -15.77 -9.18 12.22
N THR A 153 -14.82 -10.10 12.05
CA THR A 153 -15.09 -11.55 11.98
C THR A 153 -15.05 -12.23 13.33
N GLN A 154 -14.80 -11.47 14.41
CA GLN A 154 -14.83 -11.97 15.78
C GLN A 154 -16.08 -11.44 16.53
N PRO A 155 -16.60 -12.20 17.50
CA PRO A 155 -17.64 -11.68 18.39
C PRO A 155 -17.04 -10.61 19.29
N LEU A 156 -17.55 -9.38 19.20
CA LEU A 156 -17.13 -8.24 20.03
C LEU A 156 -18.30 -7.70 20.86
N PRO A 157 -18.06 -7.04 22.01
CA PRO A 157 -19.13 -6.41 22.80
C PRO A 157 -19.96 -5.41 21.99
N THR A 158 -19.34 -4.70 21.04
CA THR A 158 -19.99 -3.74 20.14
C THR A 158 -20.64 -4.40 18.92
N HIS A 159 -20.35 -5.67 18.66
CA HIS A 159 -20.84 -6.42 17.50
C HIS A 159 -20.87 -7.93 17.80
N PRO A 160 -21.92 -8.42 18.48
CA PRO A 160 -21.94 -9.80 19.01
C PRO A 160 -22.18 -10.86 17.94
N LYS A 161 -22.70 -10.51 16.76
CA LYS A 161 -22.90 -11.42 15.62
C LYS A 161 -21.80 -11.20 14.58
N PRO A 162 -20.78 -12.05 14.44
CA PRO A 162 -19.67 -11.80 13.52
C PRO A 162 -20.09 -11.63 12.05
N HIS A 163 -19.38 -10.80 11.30
CA HIS A 163 -19.51 -10.76 9.84
C HIS A 163 -18.94 -12.04 9.23
N ALA A 164 -19.46 -12.43 8.08
CA ALA A 164 -18.88 -13.53 7.30
C ALA A 164 -17.44 -13.19 6.91
N ALA A 165 -16.51 -14.11 7.16
CA ALA A 165 -15.12 -13.93 6.78
C ALA A 165 -14.97 -13.99 5.25
N PRO A 166 -14.16 -13.09 4.64
CA PRO A 166 -13.72 -13.23 3.26
C PRO A 166 -13.03 -14.57 3.02
N LEU A 167 -13.21 -15.19 1.85
CA LEU A 167 -12.62 -16.49 1.53
C LEU A 167 -11.09 -16.53 1.66
N TYR A 168 -10.43 -15.42 1.33
CA TYR A 168 -8.97 -15.28 1.34
C TYR A 168 -8.41 -14.70 2.64
N LEU A 169 -9.25 -14.57 3.68
CA LEU A 169 -8.78 -14.21 5.01
C LEU A 169 -8.29 -15.47 5.72
N LEU A 170 -7.03 -15.47 6.15
CA LEU A 170 -6.49 -16.52 7.00
C LEU A 170 -7.27 -16.57 8.32
N PRO A 171 -7.28 -17.73 9.02
CA PRO A 171 -7.86 -17.82 10.35
C PRO A 171 -7.25 -16.77 11.29
N TYR A 172 -8.01 -16.34 12.31
CA TYR A 172 -7.65 -15.23 13.18
C TYR A 172 -6.29 -15.44 13.88
N GLU A 173 -5.95 -16.69 14.22
CA GLU A 173 -4.67 -17.10 14.82
C GLU A 173 -3.47 -16.76 13.93
N TRP A 174 -3.71 -16.63 12.62
CA TRP A 174 -2.73 -16.31 11.58
C TRP A 174 -2.87 -14.87 11.05
N ALA A 175 -3.66 -14.02 11.71
CA ALA A 175 -3.89 -12.64 11.28
C ALA A 175 -2.59 -11.84 11.14
N TRP A 176 -1.67 -12.03 12.09
CA TRP A 176 -0.35 -11.39 12.06
C TRP A 176 0.43 -11.76 10.79
N LEU A 177 0.33 -13.01 10.33
CA LEU A 177 1.02 -13.46 9.13
C LEU A 177 0.43 -12.78 7.89
N GLN A 178 -0.90 -12.69 7.79
CA GLN A 178 -1.55 -11.98 6.68
C GLN A 178 -1.15 -10.51 6.65
N ILE A 179 -1.15 -9.84 7.81
CA ILE A 179 -0.75 -8.43 7.93
C ILE A 179 0.71 -8.23 7.50
N LEU A 180 1.62 -9.13 7.89
CA LEU A 180 3.05 -9.01 7.55
C LEU A 180 3.39 -9.45 6.12
N MET A 181 2.58 -10.30 5.50
CA MET A 181 2.84 -10.90 4.19
C MET A 181 3.24 -9.90 3.10
N PRO A 182 2.51 -8.79 2.83
CA PRO A 182 2.89 -7.87 1.77
C PRO A 182 4.24 -7.17 2.04
N PHE A 183 4.59 -6.95 3.31
CA PHE A 183 5.89 -6.39 3.68
C PHE A 183 7.01 -7.39 3.46
N ILE A 184 6.84 -8.65 3.89
CA ILE A 184 7.85 -9.70 3.75
C ILE A 184 8.09 -10.01 2.26
N LEU A 185 7.03 -10.27 1.50
CA LEU A 185 7.13 -10.59 0.07
C LEU A 185 7.67 -9.40 -0.72
N GLY A 186 7.16 -8.19 -0.44
CA GLY A 186 7.68 -6.97 -1.05
C GLY A 186 9.15 -6.75 -0.73
N PHE A 187 9.59 -7.09 0.49
CA PHE A 187 11.00 -7.02 0.88
C PHE A 187 11.87 -8.00 0.12
N ILE A 188 11.48 -9.27 0.04
CA ILE A 188 12.20 -10.30 -0.71
C ILE A 188 12.34 -9.87 -2.18
N ILE A 189 11.25 -9.46 -2.82
CA ILE A 189 11.25 -9.01 -4.22
C ILE A 189 12.17 -7.80 -4.40
N GLY A 190 12.00 -6.76 -3.56
CA GLY A 190 12.81 -5.54 -3.62
C GLY A 190 14.30 -5.81 -3.40
N TYR A 191 14.63 -6.68 -2.45
CA TYR A 191 16.01 -7.08 -2.15
C TYR A 191 16.66 -7.82 -3.34
N LEU A 192 15.96 -8.77 -3.96
CA LEU A 192 16.47 -9.48 -5.14
C LEU A 192 16.75 -8.53 -6.31
N ILE A 193 15.86 -7.56 -6.54
CA ILE A 193 16.02 -6.53 -7.57
C ILE A 193 17.27 -5.68 -7.28
N VAL A 194 17.39 -5.18 -6.05
CA VAL A 194 18.52 -4.33 -5.64
C VAL A 194 19.85 -5.09 -5.73
N ARG A 195 19.90 -6.35 -5.30
CA ARG A 195 21.13 -7.17 -5.44
C ARG A 195 21.53 -7.37 -6.89
N LYS A 196 20.59 -7.65 -7.78
CA LYS A 196 20.88 -7.79 -9.22
C LYS A 196 21.37 -6.47 -9.80
N ALA A 197 20.74 -5.35 -9.44
CA ALA A 197 21.17 -4.02 -9.85
C ALA A 197 22.59 -3.68 -9.38
N ASP A 198 22.94 -3.95 -8.12
CA ASP A 198 24.29 -3.71 -7.58
C ASP A 198 25.36 -4.55 -8.31
N LYS A 199 25.06 -5.82 -8.61
CA LYS A 199 25.94 -6.68 -9.42
C LYS A 199 26.20 -6.09 -10.81
N ILE A 200 25.16 -5.57 -11.47
CA ILE A 200 25.28 -4.95 -12.80
C ILE A 200 26.13 -3.66 -12.72
N GLU A 201 25.90 -2.83 -11.70
CA GLU A 201 26.70 -1.61 -11.50
C GLU A 201 28.18 -1.92 -11.29
N LYS A 202 28.50 -2.90 -10.44
CA LYS A 202 29.89 -3.32 -10.16
C LYS A 202 30.58 -3.84 -11.42
N LYS A 203 29.90 -4.65 -12.23
CA LYS A 203 30.43 -5.13 -13.52
C LYS A 203 30.74 -3.96 -14.47
N LYS A 204 29.80 -3.03 -14.65
CA LYS A 204 30.00 -1.83 -15.48
C LYS A 204 31.15 -0.95 -14.98
N ALA A 205 31.35 -0.84 -13.66
CA ALA A 205 32.46 -0.10 -13.08
C ALA A 205 33.81 -0.78 -13.37
N ALA A 206 33.88 -2.11 -13.22
CA ALA A 206 35.09 -2.89 -13.50
C ALA A 206 35.46 -2.91 -14.99
N GLU A 207 34.48 -2.89 -15.89
CA GLU A 207 34.71 -2.75 -17.34
C GLU A 207 35.26 -1.35 -17.70
N LYS A 208 34.77 -0.31 -17.03
CA LYS A 208 35.27 1.07 -17.24
C LYS A 208 36.68 1.27 -16.73
N SER A 209 37.10 0.60 -15.65
CA SER A 209 38.46 0.72 -15.12
C SER A 209 39.51 -0.05 -15.93
N LYS A 210 39.08 -0.90 -16.88
CA LYS A 210 39.95 -1.64 -17.81
C LYS A 210 40.17 -0.92 -19.14
N LYS A 211 39.45 0.18 -19.38
CA LYS A 211 39.59 1.04 -20.56
C LYS A 211 40.34 2.30 -20.16
#